data_AF-A0A0F7H0A0-F1
#
_entry.id   AF-A0A0F7H0A0-F1
#
_cell.length_a   1.000
_cell.length_b   1.000
_cell.length_c   1.000
_cell.angle_alpha   90.00
_cell.angle_beta   90.00
_cell.angle_gamma   90.00
#
_symmetry.space_group_name_H-M   'P 1'
#
loop_
_entity.id
_entity.type
_entity.pdbx_description
1 polymer ?
#
loop_
_entity_poly.entity_id
_entity_poly.type
_entity_poly.pdbx_seq_one_letter_code
_entity_poly.pdbx_strand_id
1 'polypeptide(L)'
;MSEEIDLTGDGGVIKTIARHAKTDAVGPTTDNPVVDVKYEGVLAETGEVFDTTHEDNTIFSFEIGSGSVIKSWDIALRTMKVGEIAKLKCKPEYGYGAAGSPPEIPPNATLIFEVELVACRPRKSSNLGSSTEERARLEELKKQREMAAATKEEEKKKREEAKAAAAARIQAKLGSKKGPGKGKGKAK
;
A
#
# COMPACT_ATOMS: atom_id res chain seq x y z
N MET A 1 -5.59 -2.76 -32.68
CA MET A 1 -6.80 -1.92 -32.77
C MET A 1 -7.51 -2.05 -31.44
N SER A 2 -7.76 -0.94 -30.76
CA SER A 2 -8.50 -0.94 -29.49
C SER A 2 -9.97 -1.19 -29.79
N GLU A 3 -10.55 -2.21 -29.17
CA GLU A 3 -11.98 -2.53 -29.32
C GLU A 3 -12.78 -1.64 -28.37
N GLU A 4 -13.63 -0.78 -28.95
CA GLU A 4 -14.59 0.05 -28.24
C GLU A 4 -15.95 -0.64 -28.21
N ILE A 5 -16.54 -0.74 -27.03
CA ILE A 5 -17.77 -1.50 -26.77
C ILE A 5 -18.70 -0.60 -25.96
N ASP A 6 -19.89 -0.34 -26.50
CA ASP A 6 -20.98 0.28 -25.73
C ASP A 6 -21.67 -0.78 -24.88
N LEU A 7 -21.46 -0.69 -23.56
CA LEU A 7 -21.96 -1.68 -22.62
C LEU A 7 -23.42 -1.45 -22.22
N THR A 8 -23.94 -0.25 -22.44
CA THR A 8 -25.30 0.13 -22.04
C THR A 8 -26.23 0.33 -23.24
N GLY A 9 -25.68 0.52 -24.45
CA GLY A 9 -26.44 0.69 -25.70
C GLY A 9 -26.96 2.10 -25.94
N ASP A 10 -26.85 2.98 -24.93
CA ASP A 10 -27.15 4.42 -24.96
C ASP A 10 -25.86 5.27 -24.96
N GLY A 11 -24.70 4.64 -25.10
CA GLY A 11 -23.39 5.26 -24.96
C GLY A 11 -23.10 5.80 -23.56
N GLY A 12 -23.83 5.34 -22.55
CA GLY A 12 -23.64 5.72 -21.15
C GLY A 12 -22.31 5.22 -20.56
N VAL A 13 -21.96 3.99 -20.90
CA VAL A 13 -20.71 3.35 -20.47
C VAL A 13 -20.02 2.75 -21.69
N ILE A 14 -18.99 3.43 -22.15
CA ILE A 14 -18.15 2.96 -23.26
C ILE A 14 -16.88 2.36 -22.68
N LYS A 15 -16.60 1.10 -23.04
CA LYS A 15 -15.39 0.38 -22.65
C LYS A 15 -14.46 0.23 -23.84
N THR A 16 -13.21 0.60 -23.67
CA THR A 16 -12.15 0.43 -24.66
C THR A 16 -11.05 -0.44 -24.09
N ILE A 17 -10.83 -1.64 -24.66
CA ILE A 17 -9.80 -2.56 -24.16
C ILE A 17 -8.42 -2.03 -24.55
N ALA A 18 -7.63 -1.63 -23.56
CA ALA A 18 -6.26 -1.16 -23.73
C ALA A 18 -5.27 -2.33 -23.73
N ARG A 19 -5.51 -3.34 -22.89
CA ARG A 19 -4.74 -4.58 -22.84
C ARG A 19 -5.68 -5.74 -22.57
N HIS A 20 -5.73 -6.71 -23.48
CA HIS A 20 -6.47 -7.94 -23.28
C HIS A 20 -5.85 -8.80 -22.16
N ALA A 21 -6.71 -9.47 -21.41
CA ALA A 21 -6.28 -10.50 -20.47
C ALA A 21 -5.74 -11.74 -21.22
N LYS A 22 -5.11 -12.64 -20.46
CA LYS A 22 -4.73 -13.97 -20.97
C LYS A 22 -5.98 -14.78 -21.38
N THR A 23 -5.80 -15.72 -22.29
CA THR A 23 -6.89 -16.57 -22.84
C THR A 23 -7.65 -17.34 -21.76
N ASP A 24 -6.91 -17.79 -20.75
CA ASP A 24 -7.29 -18.57 -19.58
C ASP A 24 -7.69 -17.70 -18.38
N ALA A 25 -7.71 -16.37 -18.55
CA ALA A 25 -8.10 -15.46 -17.49
C ALA A 25 -9.60 -15.57 -17.18
N VAL A 26 -9.89 -15.58 -15.89
CA VAL A 26 -11.24 -15.60 -15.34
C VAL A 26 -11.75 -14.18 -15.14
N GLY A 27 -13.07 -14.01 -15.25
CA GLY A 27 -13.75 -12.78 -14.85
C GLY A 27 -14.41 -12.92 -13.48
N PRO A 28 -15.01 -11.83 -12.97
CA PRO A 28 -15.82 -11.88 -11.76
C PRO A 28 -17.03 -12.80 -11.94
N THR A 29 -17.33 -13.59 -10.92
CA THR A 29 -18.41 -14.60 -10.92
C THR A 29 -19.18 -14.53 -9.61
N THR A 30 -20.32 -15.22 -9.51
CA THR A 30 -21.10 -15.28 -8.26
C THR A 30 -20.28 -15.89 -7.10
N ASP A 31 -19.40 -16.85 -7.40
CA ASP A 31 -18.47 -17.44 -6.43
C ASP A 31 -17.31 -16.51 -6.07
N ASN A 32 -16.86 -15.68 -7.02
CA ASN A 32 -15.79 -14.71 -6.84
C ASN A 32 -16.25 -13.27 -7.17
N PRO A 33 -17.16 -12.69 -6.37
CA PRO A 33 -17.76 -11.40 -6.66
C PRO A 33 -16.91 -10.22 -6.21
N VAL A 34 -15.89 -10.45 -5.36
CA VAL A 34 -14.99 -9.40 -4.89
C VAL A 34 -13.91 -9.21 -5.93
N VAL A 35 -13.73 -7.98 -6.40
CA VAL A 35 -12.68 -7.63 -7.37
C VAL A 35 -11.65 -6.72 -6.73
N ASP A 36 -10.41 -6.94 -7.15
CA ASP A 36 -9.26 -6.12 -6.83
C ASP A 36 -8.87 -5.36 -8.08
N VAL A 37 -8.86 -4.03 -8.01
CA VAL A 37 -8.55 -3.18 -9.16
C VAL A 37 -7.47 -2.17 -8.83
N LYS A 38 -6.71 -1.80 -9.85
CA LYS A 38 -5.98 -0.53 -9.90
C LYS A 38 -6.69 0.35 -10.90
N TYR A 39 -6.78 1.63 -10.60
CA TYR A 39 -7.39 2.60 -11.47
C TYR A 39 -6.74 3.97 -11.37
N GLU A 40 -6.98 4.75 -12.42
CA GLU A 40 -6.79 6.19 -12.50
C GLU A 40 -8.06 6.80 -13.10
N GLY A 41 -8.65 7.77 -12.40
CA GLY A 41 -9.83 8.51 -12.82
C GLY A 41 -9.47 9.93 -13.20
N VAL A 42 -9.88 10.33 -14.40
CA VAL A 42 -9.71 11.70 -14.91
C VAL A 42 -11.04 12.31 -15.35
N LEU A 43 -11.14 13.63 -15.25
CA LEU A 43 -12.24 14.39 -15.83
C LEU A 43 -12.11 14.41 -17.35
N ALA A 44 -13.17 14.03 -18.07
CA ALA A 44 -13.11 13.97 -19.54
C ALA A 44 -12.91 15.34 -20.20
N GLU A 45 -13.38 16.41 -19.55
CA GLU A 45 -13.32 17.77 -20.09
C GLU A 45 -11.94 18.41 -19.93
N THR A 46 -11.30 18.22 -18.77
CA THR A 46 -10.02 18.86 -18.44
C THR A 46 -8.83 17.92 -18.57
N GLY A 47 -9.06 16.60 -18.49
CA GLY A 47 -8.01 15.59 -18.37
C GLY A 47 -7.34 15.55 -16.99
N GLU A 48 -7.88 16.28 -16.00
CA GLU A 48 -7.33 16.33 -14.65
C GLU A 48 -7.61 15.04 -13.89
N VAL A 49 -6.58 14.48 -13.25
CA VAL A 49 -6.69 13.32 -12.37
C VAL A 49 -7.34 13.75 -11.08
N PHE A 50 -8.49 13.15 -10.75
CA PHE A 50 -9.19 13.41 -9.49
C PHE A 50 -8.98 12.27 -8.48
N ASP A 51 -8.63 11.07 -8.93
CA ASP A 51 -8.39 9.92 -8.04
C ASP A 51 -7.49 8.89 -8.74
N THR A 52 -6.51 8.33 -8.05
CA THR A 52 -5.60 7.32 -8.59
C THR A 52 -5.05 6.40 -7.50
N THR A 53 -4.89 5.13 -7.86
CA THR A 53 -4.25 4.11 -7.01
C THR A 53 -2.79 3.85 -7.39
N HIS A 54 -2.33 4.43 -8.51
CA HIS A 54 -0.98 4.22 -9.03
C HIS A 54 0.09 4.90 -8.16
N GLU A 55 -0.20 6.07 -7.61
CA GLU A 55 0.74 6.83 -6.77
C GLU A 55 1.04 6.09 -5.46
N ASP A 56 0.01 5.61 -4.77
CA ASP A 56 0.16 4.93 -3.48
C ASP A 56 0.44 3.43 -3.58
N ASN A 57 0.51 2.87 -4.80
CA ASN A 57 0.56 1.43 -5.05
C ASN A 57 -0.52 0.64 -4.27
N THR A 58 -1.67 1.27 -4.08
CA THR A 58 -2.81 0.69 -3.37
C THR A 58 -3.63 -0.17 -4.33
N ILE A 59 -4.35 -1.14 -3.77
CA ILE A 59 -5.34 -1.93 -4.49
C ILE A 59 -6.69 -1.54 -3.91
N PHE A 60 -7.63 -1.19 -4.79
CA PHE A 60 -9.00 -0.94 -4.38
C PHE A 60 -9.81 -2.23 -4.53
N SER A 61 -10.43 -2.67 -3.44
CA SER A 61 -11.20 -3.92 -3.38
C SER A 61 -12.66 -3.62 -3.09
N PHE A 62 -13.56 -4.13 -3.92
CA PHE A 62 -15.00 -3.99 -3.68
C PHE A 62 -15.77 -5.18 -4.27
N GLU A 63 -17.05 -5.29 -3.92
CA GLU A 63 -17.92 -6.34 -4.46
C GLU A 63 -18.69 -5.83 -5.69
N ILE A 64 -18.62 -6.56 -6.80
CA ILE A 64 -19.40 -6.25 -8.00
C ILE A 64 -20.86 -6.71 -7.80
N GLY A 65 -21.80 -5.86 -8.18
CA GLY A 65 -23.24 -6.09 -8.13
C GLY A 65 -23.91 -5.60 -6.85
N SER A 66 -23.16 -5.05 -5.89
CA SER A 66 -23.71 -4.57 -4.61
C SER A 66 -24.17 -3.12 -4.64
N GLY A 67 -23.84 -2.37 -5.70
CA GLY A 67 -24.07 -0.92 -5.77
C GLY A 67 -23.17 -0.11 -4.82
N SER A 68 -22.05 -0.70 -4.36
CA SER A 68 -21.07 0.00 -3.51
C SER A 68 -20.19 0.99 -4.28
N VAL A 69 -20.23 0.94 -5.61
CA VAL A 69 -19.47 1.81 -6.53
C VAL A 69 -20.42 2.43 -7.56
N ILE A 70 -19.91 3.38 -8.35
CA ILE A 70 -20.66 3.99 -9.44
C ILE A 70 -21.15 2.93 -10.44
N LYS A 71 -22.32 3.17 -11.03
CA LYS A 71 -23.01 2.19 -11.90
C LYS A 71 -22.14 1.74 -13.07
N SER A 72 -21.36 2.66 -13.64
CA SER A 72 -20.45 2.37 -14.74
C SER A 72 -19.43 1.28 -14.41
N TRP A 73 -18.90 1.27 -13.19
CA TRP A 73 -17.95 0.26 -12.74
C TRP A 73 -18.62 -1.11 -12.59
N ASP A 74 -19.83 -1.17 -12.02
CA ASP A 74 -20.58 -2.42 -11.85
C ASP A 74 -20.86 -3.11 -13.20
N ILE A 75 -21.18 -2.29 -14.21
CA ILE A 75 -21.44 -2.74 -15.58
C ILE A 75 -20.14 -3.15 -16.28
N ALA A 76 -19.13 -2.28 -16.24
CA ALA A 76 -17.90 -2.48 -17.00
C ALA A 76 -17.04 -3.63 -16.47
N LEU A 77 -16.77 -3.67 -15.17
CA LEU A 77 -15.85 -4.63 -14.59
C LEU A 77 -16.39 -6.06 -14.63
N ARG A 78 -17.72 -6.22 -14.70
CA ARG A 78 -18.36 -7.52 -14.95
C ARG A 78 -17.96 -8.14 -16.29
N THR A 79 -17.59 -7.30 -17.27
CA THR A 79 -17.17 -7.75 -18.61
C THR A 79 -15.66 -7.95 -18.72
N MET A 80 -14.89 -7.60 -17.70
CA MET A 80 -13.42 -7.68 -17.71
C MET A 80 -12.94 -9.03 -17.21
N LYS A 81 -11.74 -9.40 -17.65
CA LYS A 81 -11.01 -10.56 -17.15
C LYS A 81 -9.79 -10.15 -16.35
N VAL A 82 -9.35 -11.00 -15.42
CA VAL A 82 -8.15 -10.77 -14.62
C VAL A 82 -6.92 -10.55 -15.52
N GLY A 83 -6.23 -9.43 -15.30
CA GLY A 83 -5.10 -8.95 -16.09
C GLY A 83 -5.46 -7.99 -17.23
N GLU A 84 -6.75 -7.79 -17.52
CA GLU A 84 -7.23 -6.84 -18.51
C GLU A 84 -7.06 -5.41 -18.02
N ILE A 85 -6.65 -4.52 -18.93
CA ILE A 85 -6.67 -3.06 -18.72
C ILE A 85 -7.67 -2.48 -19.71
N ALA A 86 -8.63 -1.72 -19.22
CA ALA A 86 -9.63 -1.07 -20.04
C ALA A 86 -9.81 0.40 -19.66
N LYS A 87 -10.05 1.23 -20.67
CA LYS A 87 -10.49 2.61 -20.50
C LYS A 87 -12.01 2.66 -20.53
N LEU A 88 -12.61 3.26 -19.53
CA LEU A 88 -14.04 3.39 -19.37
C LEU A 88 -14.40 4.87 -19.49
N LYS A 89 -15.22 5.22 -20.47
CA LYS A 89 -15.84 6.54 -20.54
C LYS A 89 -17.24 6.43 -19.95
N CYS A 90 -17.46 7.19 -18.89
CA CYS A 90 -18.65 7.13 -18.07
C CYS A 90 -19.38 8.47 -18.14
N LYS A 91 -20.59 8.46 -18.70
CA LYS A 91 -21.48 9.62 -18.63
C LYS A 91 -21.92 9.87 -17.18
N PRO A 92 -22.30 11.12 -16.83
CA PRO A 92 -22.65 11.48 -15.46
C PRO A 92 -23.76 10.62 -14.86
N GLU A 93 -24.74 10.18 -15.64
CA GLU A 93 -25.88 9.35 -15.17
C GLU A 93 -25.42 7.98 -14.62
N TYR A 94 -24.26 7.51 -15.07
CA TYR A 94 -23.60 6.27 -14.64
C TYR A 94 -22.39 6.51 -13.72
N GLY A 95 -22.13 7.77 -13.38
CA GLY A 95 -21.10 8.24 -12.45
C GLY A 95 -21.71 8.91 -11.22
N TYR A 96 -21.40 10.19 -11.04
CA TYR A 96 -21.82 11.00 -9.88
C TYR A 96 -23.03 11.91 -10.15
N GLY A 97 -23.58 11.89 -11.37
CA GLY A 97 -24.78 12.61 -11.76
C GLY A 97 -24.70 14.12 -11.53
N ALA A 98 -25.86 14.73 -11.32
CA ALA A 98 -25.99 16.17 -11.07
C ALA A 98 -25.43 16.62 -9.71
N ALA A 99 -25.17 15.69 -8.79
CA ALA A 99 -24.57 16.00 -7.50
C ALA A 99 -23.06 16.22 -7.60
N GLY A 100 -22.39 15.48 -8.50
CA GLY A 100 -20.92 15.43 -8.53
C GLY A 100 -20.35 14.82 -7.24
N SER A 101 -19.08 15.13 -6.95
CA SER A 101 -18.40 14.82 -5.70
C SER A 101 -17.43 15.96 -5.38
N PRO A 102 -17.92 17.05 -4.76
CA PRO A 102 -17.11 18.22 -4.49
C PRO A 102 -15.97 17.91 -3.48
N PRO A 103 -14.78 18.52 -3.63
CA PRO A 103 -14.43 19.54 -4.62
C PRO A 103 -13.93 19.00 -5.96
N GLU A 104 -13.67 17.71 -6.08
CA GLU A 104 -12.87 17.14 -7.19
C GLU A 104 -13.70 16.82 -8.43
N ILE A 105 -14.97 16.43 -8.27
CA ILE A 105 -15.85 16.04 -9.38
C ILE A 105 -17.01 17.04 -9.50
N PRO A 106 -17.09 17.82 -10.58
CA PRO A 106 -18.18 18.77 -10.76
C PRO A 106 -19.51 18.06 -11.08
N PRO A 107 -20.65 18.75 -10.88
CA PRO A 107 -21.96 18.30 -11.35
C PRO A 107 -21.96 17.94 -12.83
N ASN A 108 -22.62 16.82 -13.17
CA ASN A 108 -22.77 16.33 -14.55
C ASN A 108 -21.44 16.07 -15.29
N ALA A 109 -20.35 15.83 -14.56
CA ALA A 109 -19.06 15.50 -15.15
C ALA A 109 -19.10 14.15 -15.89
N THR A 110 -18.52 14.13 -17.10
CA THR A 110 -18.15 12.88 -17.76
C THR A 110 -16.78 12.47 -17.26
N LEU A 111 -16.64 11.19 -16.91
CA LEU A 111 -15.40 10.65 -16.34
C LEU A 111 -14.75 9.67 -17.30
N ILE A 112 -13.43 9.61 -17.27
CA ILE A 112 -12.65 8.58 -17.95
C ILE A 112 -11.86 7.85 -16.88
N PHE A 113 -11.99 6.53 -16.83
CA PHE A 113 -11.21 5.69 -15.94
C PHE A 113 -10.32 4.78 -16.76
N GLU A 114 -9.04 4.69 -16.44
CA GLU A 114 -8.23 3.54 -16.83
C GLU A 114 -8.25 2.56 -15.66
N VAL A 115 -8.71 1.33 -15.89
CA VAL A 115 -8.87 0.31 -14.84
C VAL A 115 -8.15 -0.96 -15.24
N GLU A 116 -7.34 -1.49 -14.33
CA GLU A 116 -6.73 -2.81 -14.39
C GLU A 116 -7.44 -3.75 -13.41
N LEU A 117 -8.00 -4.85 -13.92
CA LEU A 117 -8.56 -5.90 -13.06
C LEU A 117 -7.43 -6.82 -12.59
N VAL A 118 -7.06 -6.74 -11.31
CA VAL A 118 -5.91 -7.45 -10.75
C VAL A 118 -6.26 -8.86 -10.30
N ALA A 119 -7.42 -9.03 -9.63
CA ALA A 119 -7.87 -10.34 -9.16
C ALA A 119 -9.39 -10.38 -8.91
N CYS A 120 -9.94 -11.59 -8.86
CA CYS A 120 -11.28 -11.86 -8.37
C CYS A 120 -11.20 -12.87 -7.23
N ARG A 121 -11.93 -12.62 -6.14
CA ARG A 121 -11.88 -13.40 -4.90
C ARG A 121 -13.28 -13.70 -4.39
N PRO A 122 -13.45 -14.79 -3.61
CA PRO A 122 -14.73 -15.08 -3.00
C PRO A 122 -15.08 -14.02 -1.97
N ARG A 123 -16.39 -13.85 -1.76
CA ARG A 123 -16.90 -13.12 -0.59
C ARG A 123 -16.26 -13.73 0.64
N LYS A 124 -15.44 -12.96 1.36
CA LYS A 124 -15.08 -13.37 2.71
C LYS A 124 -16.36 -13.33 3.53
N SER A 125 -16.91 -14.51 3.86
CA SER A 125 -17.89 -14.66 4.93
C SER A 125 -17.39 -13.82 6.10
N SER A 126 -18.23 -12.93 6.61
CA SER A 126 -17.91 -11.93 7.63
C SER A 126 -17.24 -12.56 8.86
N ASN A 127 -15.92 -12.72 8.79
CA ASN A 127 -14.97 -12.95 9.87
C ASN A 127 -13.56 -13.00 9.27
N LEU A 128 -12.65 -12.24 9.90
CA LEU A 128 -11.22 -12.04 9.59
C LEU A 128 -10.83 -10.96 8.57
N GLY A 129 -10.55 -9.79 9.15
CA GLY A 129 -9.23 -9.18 8.99
C GLY A 129 -9.26 -7.99 8.07
N SER A 130 -9.72 -6.87 8.63
CA SER A 130 -9.68 -5.55 8.00
C SER A 130 -8.27 -5.27 7.50
N SER A 131 -8.12 -4.68 6.30
CA SER A 131 -6.84 -4.13 5.83
C SER A 131 -6.21 -3.17 6.85
N THR A 132 -6.99 -2.67 7.81
CA THR A 132 -6.54 -1.91 8.98
C THR A 132 -5.79 -2.76 10.02
N GLU A 133 -6.20 -4.00 10.28
CA GLU A 133 -5.54 -4.89 11.25
C GLU A 133 -4.19 -5.39 10.74
N GLU A 134 -4.08 -5.71 9.44
CA GLU A 134 -2.82 -6.13 8.83
C GLU A 134 -1.81 -4.97 8.80
N ARG A 135 -2.26 -3.74 8.48
CA ARG A 135 -1.42 -2.52 8.58
C ARG A 135 -1.00 -2.22 10.01
N ALA A 136 -1.93 -2.27 10.98
CA ALA A 136 -1.61 -2.03 12.39
C ALA A 136 -0.63 -3.05 12.95
N ARG A 137 -0.76 -4.34 12.58
CA ARG A 137 0.14 -5.40 13.03
C ARG A 137 1.55 -5.25 12.45
N LEU A 138 1.67 -4.78 11.22
CA LEU A 138 2.97 -4.49 10.59
C LEU A 138 3.67 -3.28 11.24
N GLU A 139 2.93 -2.22 11.59
CA GLU A 139 3.48 -1.10 12.35
C GLU A 139 3.91 -1.50 13.76
N GLU A 140 3.08 -2.28 14.47
CA GLU A 140 3.39 -2.80 15.81
C GLU A 140 4.67 -3.66 15.78
N LEU A 141 4.82 -4.54 14.78
CA LEU A 141 6.01 -5.38 14.63
C LEU A 141 7.27 -4.56 14.31
N LYS A 142 7.16 -3.50 13.50
CA LYS A 142 8.27 -2.56 13.24
C LYS A 142 8.71 -1.85 14.51
N LYS A 143 7.75 -1.32 15.29
CA LYS A 143 8.00 -0.62 16.56
C LYS A 143 8.65 -1.54 17.59
N GLN A 144 8.22 -2.81 17.68
CA GLN A 144 8.84 -3.81 18.56
C GLN A 144 10.29 -4.11 18.16
N ARG A 145 10.59 -4.22 16.86
CA ARG A 145 11.96 -4.45 16.37
C ARG A 145 12.88 -3.26 16.64
N GLU A 146 12.37 -2.04 16.52
CA GLU A 146 13.12 -0.81 16.79
C GLU A 146 13.41 -0.64 18.29
N MET A 147 12.43 -0.84 19.16
CA MET A 147 12.66 -0.83 20.62
C MET A 147 13.60 -1.95 21.06
N ALA A 148 13.51 -3.14 20.47
CA ALA A 148 14.44 -4.24 20.74
C ALA A 148 15.86 -3.94 20.25
N ALA A 149 16.02 -3.19 19.17
CA ALA A 149 17.33 -2.72 18.70
C ALA A 149 17.91 -1.65 19.62
N ALA A 150 17.10 -0.68 20.06
CA ALA A 150 17.51 0.38 20.97
C ALA A 150 17.95 -0.17 22.34
N THR A 151 17.20 -1.12 22.89
CA THR A 151 17.55 -1.77 24.18
C THR A 151 18.84 -2.58 24.08
N LYS A 152 19.08 -3.30 22.97
CA LYS A 152 20.35 -4.01 22.73
C LYS A 152 21.54 -3.06 22.57
N GLU A 153 21.36 -1.93 21.90
CA GLU A 153 22.38 -0.87 21.78
C GLU A 153 22.69 -0.24 23.15
N GLU A 154 21.68 0.04 23.97
CA GLU A 154 21.87 0.59 25.31
C GLU A 154 22.60 -0.38 26.26
N GLU A 155 22.24 -1.67 26.24
CA GLU A 155 22.94 -2.70 27.01
C GLU A 155 24.39 -2.90 26.55
N LYS A 156 24.63 -2.85 25.23
CA LYS A 156 25.98 -2.90 24.66
C LYS A 156 26.82 -1.71 25.13
N LYS A 157 26.25 -0.50 25.11
CA LYS A 157 26.90 0.73 25.59
C LYS A 157 27.21 0.65 27.09
N LYS A 158 26.26 0.22 27.93
CA LYS A 158 26.47 0.01 29.37
C LYS A 158 27.55 -1.03 29.66
N ARG A 159 27.58 -2.13 28.90
CA ARG A 159 28.60 -3.18 29.03
C ARG A 159 30.00 -2.70 28.62
N GLU A 160 30.09 -1.90 27.56
CA GLU A 160 31.34 -1.32 27.10
C GLU A 160 31.88 -0.30 28.11
N GLU A 161 31.01 0.55 28.64
CA GLU A 161 31.34 1.53 29.68
C GLU A 161 31.78 0.84 30.99
N ALA A 162 31.08 -0.21 31.42
CA ALA A 162 31.48 -1.02 32.57
C ALA A 162 32.83 -1.71 32.36
N LYS A 163 33.10 -2.21 31.14
CA LYS A 163 34.38 -2.81 30.77
C LYS A 163 35.51 -1.76 30.76
N ALA A 164 35.24 -0.55 30.26
CA ALA A 164 36.19 0.57 30.28
C ALA A 164 36.50 1.02 31.72
N ALA A 165 35.48 1.14 32.57
CA ALA A 165 35.64 1.50 33.98
C ALA A 165 36.44 0.44 34.76
N ALA A 166 36.21 -0.85 34.50
CA ALA A 166 36.98 -1.94 35.09
C ALA A 166 38.45 -1.91 34.62
N ALA A 167 38.72 -1.66 33.34
CA ALA A 167 40.08 -1.54 32.80
C ALA A 167 40.85 -0.35 33.42
N ALA A 168 40.20 0.80 33.58
CA ALA A 168 40.79 1.98 34.20
C ALA A 168 41.18 1.73 35.67
N ARG A 169 40.35 1.01 36.43
CA ARG A 169 40.65 0.61 37.81
C ARG A 169 41.87 -0.31 37.92
N ILE A 170 42.07 -1.22 36.95
CA ILE A 170 43.24 -2.11 36.93
C ILE A 170 44.52 -1.31 36.61
N GLN A 171 44.48 -0.37 35.65
CA GLN A 171 45.65 0.46 35.33
C GLN A 171 46.07 1.39 36.48
N ALA A 172 45.12 2.00 37.19
CA ALA A 172 45.43 2.83 38.35
C ALA A 172 46.16 2.04 39.45
N LYS A 173 45.81 0.77 39.66
CA LYS A 173 46.44 -0.12 40.66
C LYS A 173 47.85 -0.55 40.26
N LEU A 174 48.15 -0.65 38.96
CA LEU A 174 49.47 -0.99 38.43
C LEU A 174 50.42 0.23 38.40
N GLY A 175 49.90 1.45 38.27
CA GLY A 175 50.67 2.69 38.37
C GLY A 175 51.25 2.96 39.76
N SER A 176 50.57 2.57 40.84
CA SER A 176 51.05 2.75 42.22
C SER A 176 52.16 1.78 42.65
N LYS A 177 52.61 0.86 41.78
CA LYS A 177 53.70 -0.08 42.08
C LYS A 177 55.06 0.32 41.48
N LYS A 178 55.18 1.49 40.85
CA LYS A 178 56.48 2.09 40.44
C LYS A 178 56.79 3.35 41.24
N GLY A 179 57.49 3.16 42.37
CA GLY A 179 58.33 4.16 43.04
C GLY A 179 58.19 4.15 44.58
N PRO A 180 59.27 4.22 45.41
CA PRO A 180 60.71 4.24 45.13
C PRO A 180 61.49 3.11 45.85
N GLY A 181 62.27 2.31 45.12
CA GLY A 181 63.23 1.35 45.71
C GLY A 181 64.48 2.07 46.21
N LYS A 182 64.50 2.43 47.50
CA LYS A 182 65.64 3.05 48.19
C LYS A 182 66.71 2.00 48.49
N GLY A 183 67.61 1.75 47.54
CA GLY A 183 68.80 0.93 47.73
C GLY A 183 69.95 1.73 48.33
N LYS A 184 70.14 1.66 49.66
CA LYS A 184 71.40 2.02 50.33
C LYS A 184 72.42 0.90 50.09
N GLY A 185 73.54 1.21 49.43
CA GLY A 185 74.70 0.32 49.32
C GLY A 185 75.99 1.14 49.41
N LYS A 186 76.76 0.92 50.48
CA LYS A 186 78.08 1.53 50.76
C LYS A 186 79.11 1.15 49.70
N ALA A 187 80.02 2.07 49.35
CA ALA A 187 81.38 1.74 48.94
C ALA A 187 82.34 2.88 49.31
N LYS A 188 83.33 2.50 50.13
CA LYS A 188 84.59 3.16 50.55
C LYS A 188 84.56 4.61 51.01
#